data_AF-A0A673M7V3-F1
#
_entry.id   AF-A0A673M7V3-F1
#
_cell.length_a   1.000
_cell.length_b   1.000
_cell.length_c   1.000
_cell.angle_alpha   90.00
_cell.angle_beta   90.00
_cell.angle_gamma   90.00
#
_symmetry.space_group_name_H-M   'P 1'
#
loop_
_entity.id
_entity.type
_entity.pdbx_description
1 polymer ?
#
loop_
_entity_poly.entity_id
_entity_poly.type
_entity_poly.pdbx_seq_one_letter_code
_entity_poly.pdbx_strand_id
1 'polypeptide(L)' 'MFLRKELAVRLANTMREVTLLPANLQSQPSVKLVDANDKSRLA' A
#
# COMPACT_ATOMS: atom_id res chain seq x y z
N MET A 1 -12.85 18.18 -7.16
CA MET A 1 -11.69 17.57 -7.86
C MET A 1 -10.49 17.23 -6.96
N PHE A 2 -10.43 17.66 -5.69
CA PHE A 2 -9.26 17.47 -4.81
C PHE A 2 -9.11 16.03 -4.27
N LEU A 3 -10.16 15.49 -3.63
CA LEU A 3 -10.08 14.23 -2.89
C LEU A 3 -9.63 13.04 -3.72
N ARG A 4 -10.10 12.89 -4.97
CA ARG A 4 -9.68 11.78 -5.84
C ARG A 4 -8.16 11.76 -6.08
N LYS A 5 -7.55 12.93 -6.26
CA LYS A 5 -6.10 13.05 -6.48
C LYS A 5 -5.34 12.87 -5.18
N GLU A 6 -5.76 13.56 -4.13
CA GLU A 6 -5.08 13.53 -2.84
C GLU A 6 -5.10 12.13 -2.20
N LEU A 7 -6.22 11.41 -2.30
CA LEU A 7 -6.33 10.04 -1.78
C LEU A 7 -5.42 9.07 -2.53
N ALA A 8 -5.35 9.16 -3.86
CA ALA A 8 -4.47 8.32 -4.67
C ALA A 8 -2.99 8.59 -4.35
N VAL A 9 -2.62 9.87 -4.16
CA VAL A 9 -1.25 10.26 -3.79
C VAL A 9 -0.87 9.71 -2.41
N ARG A 10 -1.74 9.86 -1.41
CA ARG A 10 -1.48 9.35 -0.06
C ARG A 10 -1.31 7.83 -0.05
N LEU A 11 -2.17 7.10 -0.75
CA LEU A 11 -2.08 5.65 -0.87
C LEU A 11 -0.77 5.21 -1.53
N ALA A 12 -0.36 5.87 -2.62
CA ALA A 12 0.89 5.54 -3.30
C ALA A 12 2.13 5.76 -2.40
N ASN A 13 2.13 6.85 -1.62
CA ASN A 13 3.22 7.15 -0.68
C ASN A 13 3.29 6.10 0.43
N THR A 14 2.17 5.78 1.09
CA THR A 14 2.14 4.79 2.16
C THR A 14 2.50 3.39 1.66
N MET A 15 2.06 3.02 0.45
CA MET A 15 2.40 1.72 -0.15
C MET A 15 3.90 1.61 -0.43
N ARG A 16 4.54 2.69 -0.87
CA ARG A 16 5.98 2.70 -1.06
C ARG A 16 6.72 2.54 0.27
N GLU A 17 6.26 3.18 1.34
CA GLU A 17 6.83 3.01 2.68
C GLU A 17 6.68 1.56 3.20
N VAL A 18 5.55 0.91 2.94
CA VAL A 18 5.34 -0.51 3.31
C VAL A 18 6.36 -1.44 2.64
N THR A 19 6.74 -1.17 1.38
CA THR A 19 7.77 -1.97 0.69
C THR A 19 9.18 -1.82 1.26
N LEU A 20 9.41 -0.81 2.11
CA LEU A 20 10.69 -0.56 2.77
C LEU A 20 10.77 -1.19 4.17
N LEU A 21 9.70 -1.85 4.63
CA LEU A 21 9.69 -2.51 5.93
C LEU A 21 10.69 -3.69 5.96
N PRO A 22 11.19 -4.08 7.13
CA PRO A 22 12.04 -5.27 7.26
C PRO A 22 11.36 -6.56 6.76
N ALA A 23 12.13 -7.48 6.19
CA ALA A 23 11.61 -8.70 5.55
C ALA A 23 10.78 -9.59 6.49
N ASN A 24 11.16 -9.66 7.78
CA ASN A 24 10.39 -10.39 8.80
C ASN A 24 8.97 -9.81 8.97
N LEU A 25 8.81 -8.48 8.89
CA LEU A 25 7.52 -7.82 8.99
C LEU A 25 6.73 -7.96 7.68
N GLN A 26 7.37 -7.78 6.52
CA GLN A 26 6.73 -7.98 5.21
C GLN A 26 6.23 -9.43 5.01
N SER A 27 6.91 -10.40 5.64
CA SER A 27 6.51 -11.80 5.55
C SER A 27 5.19 -12.12 6.26
N GLN A 28 4.75 -11.25 7.18
CA GLN A 28 3.54 -11.46 7.97
C GLN A 28 2.28 -11.50 7.08
N PRO A 29 1.36 -12.44 7.32
CA PRO A 29 0.14 -12.56 6.53
C PRO A 29 -0.72 -11.29 6.50
N SER A 30 -0.79 -10.56 7.63
CA SER A 30 -1.52 -9.30 7.75
C SER A 30 -0.99 -8.22 6.80
N VAL A 31 0.34 -8.10 6.67
CA VAL A 31 0.99 -7.13 5.79
C VAL A 31 0.77 -7.50 4.32
N LYS A 32 0.84 -8.79 4.00
CA LYS A 32 0.55 -9.29 2.64
C LYS A 32 -0.90 -9.06 2.21
N LEU A 33 -1.86 -9.15 3.13
CA LEU A 33 -3.27 -8.88 2.82
C LEU A 33 -3.51 -7.43 2.43
N VAL A 34 -2.83 -6.49 3.09
CA VAL A 34 -2.91 -5.06 2.74
C VAL A 34 -2.32 -4.82 1.36
N ASP A 35 -1.13 -5.37 1.07
CA ASP A 35 -0.48 -5.24 -0.24
C ASP A 35 -1.32 -5.85 -1.39
N ALA A 36 -1.94 -7.01 -1.17
CA ALA A 36 -2.81 -7.65 -2.16
C ALA A 36 -4.09 -6.82 -2.43
N ASN A 37 -4.69 -6.24 -1.40
CA ASN A 37 -5.88 -5.39 -1.53
C ASN A 37 -5.56 -4.16 -2.37
N ASP A 38 -4.43 -3.49 -2.14
CA ASP A 38 -4.03 -2.32 -2.91
C ASP A 38 -3.68 -2.64 -4.37
N LYS A 39 -3.02 -3.78 -4.64
CA LYS A 39 -2.76 -4.23 -6.02
C LYS A 39 -4.03 -4.45 -6.84
N SER A 40 -5.08 -4.96 -6.21
CA SER A 40 -6.39 -5.19 -6.87
C SER A 40 -7.12 -3.90 -7.27
N ARG A 41 -6.74 -2.74 -6.70
CA ARG A 41 -7.38 -1.45 -6.94
C ARG A 41 -6.65 -0.61 -7.98
N LEU A 42 -5.44 -1.04 -8.36
CA LEU A 42 -4.59 -0.40 -9.37
C LEU A 42 -4.59 -1.15 -10.72
N ALA A 43 -5.20 -2.33 -10.79
CA ALA A 43 -5.46 -3.09 -12.02
C ALA A 43 -6.84 -2.76 -12.59
#